data_AF-R0GLM1-F1
#
_entry.id   AF-R0GLM1-F1
#
_cell.length_a   1.000
_cell.length_b   1.000
_cell.length_c   1.000
_cell.angle_alpha   90.00
_cell.angle_beta   90.00
_cell.angle_gamma   90.00
#
_symmetry.space_group_name_H-M   'P 1'
#
loop_
_entity.id
_entity.type
_entity.pdbx_description
1 polymer ?
#
loop_
_entity_poly.entity_id
_entity_poly.type
_entity_poly.pdbx_seq_one_letter_code
_entity_poly.pdbx_strand_id
1 'polypeptide(L)'
;MIVSAPRAAIQSPDEKLEVFYIDYGNQETVPYSAIRPIDPSVSAAPGLAQLCRLAYIKVPSLEEDFGPEAGEYLHTVTLGSGKEFKAVIEERDTSGGKVKGQGTGTEFVVTLIDVDDEISVNAAMLQHEWKNVRNGSTKTNKLLLML
;
A
#
# COMPACT_ATOMS: atom_id res chain seq x y z
N MET A 1 6.77 6.63 11.93
CA MET A 1 6.25 5.33 12.41
C MET A 1 5.00 5.56 13.24
N ILE A 2 3.88 4.91 12.92
CA ILE A 2 2.68 4.88 13.77
C ILE A 2 2.63 3.51 14.44
N VAL A 3 2.56 3.52 15.77
CA VAL A 3 2.29 2.32 16.55
C VAL A 3 0.81 2.35 16.89
N SER A 4 0.07 1.30 16.56
CA SER A 4 -1.25 1.09 17.18
C SER A 4 -0.99 0.69 18.63
N ALA A 5 -0.79 1.66 19.52
CA ALA A 5 -0.49 1.38 20.92
C ALA A 5 -1.65 0.61 21.55
N PRO A 6 -1.38 -0.42 22.40
CA PRO A 6 -2.44 -1.11 23.12
C PRO A 6 -3.21 -0.11 23.97
N ARG A 7 -4.54 -0.28 24.07
CA ARG A 7 -5.37 0.50 25.01
C ARG A 7 -5.04 0.18 26.48
N ALA A 8 -4.27 -0.88 26.74
CA ALA A 8 -3.82 -1.31 28.05
C ALA A 8 -2.34 -0.94 28.25
N ALA A 9 -1.92 -0.81 29.52
CA ALA A 9 -0.51 -0.63 29.84
C ALA A 9 0.32 -1.82 29.35
N ILE A 10 1.46 -1.54 28.73
CA ILE A 10 2.40 -2.57 28.27
C ILE A 10 2.95 -3.31 29.48
N GLN A 11 2.84 -4.63 29.46
CA GLN A 11 3.14 -5.48 30.60
C GLN A 11 4.57 -6.04 30.56
N SER A 12 5.18 -6.14 29.37
CA SER A 12 6.56 -6.62 29.21
C SER A 12 7.29 -6.02 28.00
N PRO A 13 8.63 -5.99 28.00
CA PRO A 13 9.43 -5.56 26.84
C PRO A 13 9.27 -6.45 25.60
N ASP A 14 8.82 -7.69 25.78
CA ASP A 14 8.62 -8.67 24.70
C ASP A 14 7.21 -8.63 24.10
N GLU A 15 6.32 -7.82 24.67
CA GLU A 15 4.97 -7.63 24.17
C GLU A 15 5.01 -7.18 22.71
N LYS A 16 4.27 -7.90 21.85
CA LYS A 16 4.28 -7.72 20.40
C LYS A 16 3.29 -6.65 19.99
N LEU A 17 3.78 -5.69 19.21
CA LEU A 17 3.03 -4.53 18.75
C LEU A 17 3.06 -4.46 17.23
N GLU A 18 1.90 -4.14 16.66
CA GLU A 18 1.74 -3.88 15.24
C GLU A 18 2.17 -2.44 14.94
N VAL A 19 3.15 -2.29 14.05
CA VAL A 19 3.70 -1.02 13.62
C VAL A 19 3.43 -0.80 12.14
N PHE A 20 3.09 0.43 11.78
CA PHE A 20 2.96 0.90 10.41
C PHE A 20 4.04 1.95 10.12
N TYR A 21 4.91 1.66 9.16
CA TYR A 21 5.99 2.54 8.77
C TYR A 21 5.46 3.61 7.81
N ILE A 22 5.02 4.77 8.33
CA ILE A 22 4.36 5.82 7.54
C ILE A 22 5.13 6.34 6.32
N ASP A 23 6.45 6.14 6.28
CA ASP A 23 7.30 6.60 5.19
C ASP A 23 7.46 5.53 4.10
N TYR A 24 7.19 4.27 4.43
CA TYR A 24 7.37 3.12 3.54
C TYR A 24 6.07 2.38 3.22
N GLY A 25 5.10 2.46 4.12
CA GLY A 25 3.81 1.83 4.01
C GLY A 25 3.72 0.37 4.44
N ASN A 26 4.84 -0.29 4.70
CA ASN A 26 4.83 -1.67 5.20
C ASN A 26 4.39 -1.73 6.68
N GLN A 27 4.03 -2.94 7.09
CA GLN A 27 3.64 -3.25 8.46
C GLN A 27 4.51 -4.38 9.01
N GLU A 28 4.69 -4.37 10.31
CA GLU A 28 5.45 -5.40 11.01
C GLU A 28 4.92 -5.60 12.43
N THR A 29 5.13 -6.79 12.98
CA THR A 29 4.89 -7.09 14.40
C THR A 29 6.23 -7.17 15.13
N VAL A 30 6.56 -6.13 15.91
CA VAL A 30 7.84 -5.98 16.61
C VAL A 30 7.64 -6.05 18.13
N PRO A 31 8.65 -6.46 18.93
CA PRO A 31 8.56 -6.36 20.38
C PRO A 31 8.60 -4.89 20.83
N TYR A 32 7.97 -4.56 21.96
CA TYR A 32 7.99 -3.20 22.53
C TYR A 32 9.41 -2.67 22.75
N SER A 33 10.37 -3.54 23.10
CA SER A 33 11.79 -3.20 23.23
C SER A 33 12.44 -2.63 21.96
N ALA A 34 11.85 -2.87 20.78
CA ALA A 34 12.29 -2.29 19.51
C ALA A 34 11.65 -0.91 19.21
N ILE A 35 10.77 -0.42 20.08
CA ILE A 35 10.05 0.85 19.90
C ILE A 35 10.63 1.91 20.82
N ARG A 36 10.74 3.15 20.32
CA ARG A 36 11.14 4.33 21.08
C ARG A 36 10.19 5.49 20.83
N PRO A 37 9.99 6.40 21.81
CA PRO A 37 9.29 7.65 21.57
C PRO A 37 9.92 8.42 20.41
N ILE A 38 9.09 8.97 19.54
CA ILE A 38 9.56 9.84 18.46
C ILE A 38 9.96 11.19 19.01
N ASP A 39 11.06 11.75 18.50
CA ASP A 39 11.44 13.12 18.81
C ASP A 39 10.36 14.09 18.26
N PRO A 40 9.84 15.03 19.06
CA PRO A 40 8.83 15.99 18.61
C PRO A 40 9.24 16.78 17.36
N SER A 41 10.54 17.02 17.14
CA SER A 41 11.05 17.70 15.94
C SER A 41 10.83 16.91 14.65
N VAL A 42 10.79 15.57 14.74
CA VAL A 42 10.54 14.66 13.61
C VAL A 42 9.05 14.35 13.45
N SER A 43 8.26 14.51 14.53
CA SER A 43 6.82 14.24 14.54
C SER A 43 5.97 15.22 13.72
N ALA A 44 6.54 16.34 13.27
CA ALA A 44 5.79 17.37 12.53
C ALA A 44 5.64 17.06 11.03
N ALA A 45 6.47 16.17 10.47
CA ALA A 45 6.40 15.82 9.06
C ALA A 45 5.23 14.84 8.80
N PRO A 46 4.45 15.02 7.70
CA PRO A 46 3.50 14.00 7.26
C PRO A 46 4.28 12.75 6.81
N GLY A 47 3.65 11.58 6.93
CA GLY A 47 4.22 10.35 6.38
C GLY A 47 4.42 10.47 4.86
N LEU A 48 5.52 9.93 4.37
CA LEU A 48 5.87 10.00 2.94
C LEU A 48 5.08 9.00 2.07
N ALA A 49 4.68 7.86 2.63
CA ALA A 49 3.96 6.85 1.87
C ALA A 49 2.49 7.24 1.69
N GLN A 50 2.01 7.13 0.45
CA GLN A 50 0.67 7.55 0.10
C GLN A 50 -0.20 6.39 -0.38
N LEU A 51 -1.31 6.16 0.31
CA LEU A 51 -2.22 5.06 -0.01
C LEU A 51 -2.86 5.26 -1.38
N CYS A 52 -2.71 4.24 -2.24
CA CYS A 52 -3.34 4.24 -3.54
C CYS A 52 -3.86 2.85 -3.95
N ARG A 53 -4.50 2.79 -5.12
CA ARG A 53 -4.80 1.56 -5.83
C ARG A 53 -4.81 1.83 -7.32
N LEU A 54 -4.54 0.80 -8.12
CA LEU A 54 -4.59 0.92 -9.57
C LEU A 54 -6.03 1.18 -10.06
N ALA A 55 -6.18 2.21 -10.90
CA ALA A 55 -7.42 2.52 -11.59
C ALA A 55 -7.82 1.42 -12.58
N TYR A 56 -9.13 1.27 -12.79
CA TYR A 56 -9.75 0.41 -13.81
C TYR A 56 -9.47 -1.09 -13.71
N ILE A 57 -8.79 -1.55 -12.65
CA ILE A 57 -8.37 -2.94 -12.49
C ILE A 57 -8.99 -3.53 -11.24
N LYS A 58 -9.36 -4.80 -11.36
CA LYS A 58 -9.66 -5.68 -10.23
C LYS A 58 -8.63 -6.83 -10.16
N VAL A 59 -7.64 -6.67 -9.30
CA VAL A 59 -6.68 -7.69 -8.89
C VAL A 59 -7.33 -8.64 -7.88
N PRO A 60 -7.27 -9.98 -8.08
CA PRO A 60 -7.74 -10.96 -7.11
C PRO A 60 -6.98 -10.87 -5.78
N SER A 61 -7.64 -11.24 -4.68
CA SER A 61 -6.95 -11.40 -3.39
C SER A 61 -6.00 -12.59 -3.44
N LEU A 62 -5.06 -12.67 -2.48
CA LEU A 62 -4.06 -13.75 -2.44
C LEU A 62 -4.69 -15.15 -2.26
N GLU A 63 -5.90 -15.20 -1.72
CA GLU A 63 -6.67 -16.43 -1.50
C GLU A 63 -7.57 -16.80 -2.68
N GLU A 64 -7.74 -15.90 -3.65
CA GLU A 64 -8.49 -16.14 -4.88
C GLU A 64 -7.60 -16.78 -5.96
N ASP A 65 -8.23 -17.42 -6.95
CA ASP A 65 -7.51 -17.99 -8.10
C ASP A 65 -6.66 -16.91 -8.79
N PHE A 66 -5.41 -17.26 -9.09
CA PHE A 66 -4.39 -16.38 -9.67
C PHE A 66 -3.94 -15.22 -8.77
N GLY A 67 -4.36 -15.18 -7.49
CA GLY A 67 -3.95 -14.17 -6.51
C GLY A 67 -2.44 -14.05 -6.30
N PRO A 68 -1.72 -15.15 -6.02
CA PRO A 68 -0.27 -15.13 -5.84
C PRO A 68 0.48 -14.65 -7.09
N GLU A 69 0.13 -15.19 -8.27
CA GLU A 69 0.69 -14.80 -9.56
C GLU A 69 0.40 -13.33 -9.86
N ALA A 70 -0.77 -12.87 -9.42
CA ALA A 70 -1.18 -11.50 -9.57
C ALA A 70 -0.34 -10.52 -8.77
N GLY A 71 -0.09 -10.87 -7.50
CA GLY A 71 0.82 -10.11 -6.65
C GLY A 71 2.26 -10.11 -7.17
N GLU A 72 2.75 -11.27 -7.62
CA GLU A 72 4.11 -11.41 -8.14
C GLU A 72 4.34 -10.59 -9.43
N TYR A 73 3.39 -10.63 -10.36
CA TYR A 73 3.49 -9.83 -11.58
C TYR A 73 3.43 -8.34 -11.27
N LEU A 74 2.50 -7.92 -10.42
CA LEU A 74 2.41 -6.52 -9.97
C LEU A 74 3.72 -6.06 -9.34
N HIS A 75 4.32 -6.88 -8.47
CA HIS A 75 5.64 -6.60 -7.90
C HIS A 75 6.70 -6.46 -8.99
N THR A 76 6.77 -7.41 -9.92
CA THR A 76 7.76 -7.44 -11.00
C THR A 76 7.70 -6.17 -11.87
N VAL A 77 6.49 -5.72 -12.25
CA VAL A 77 6.31 -4.53 -13.10
C VAL A 77 6.34 -3.21 -12.33
N THR A 78 6.47 -3.24 -10.99
CA THR A 78 6.59 -2.05 -10.14
C THR A 78 7.92 -2.09 -9.38
N LEU A 79 7.91 -2.44 -8.10
CA LEU A 79 9.08 -2.43 -7.20
C LEU A 79 10.24 -3.29 -7.72
N GLY A 80 9.94 -4.46 -8.31
CA GLY A 80 10.93 -5.38 -8.86
C GLY A 80 11.62 -4.86 -10.12
N SER A 81 11.01 -3.90 -10.83
CA SER A 81 11.58 -3.31 -12.04
C SER A 81 12.67 -2.26 -11.73
N GLY A 82 12.66 -1.69 -10.51
CA GLY A 82 13.54 -0.59 -10.12
C GLY A 82 13.28 0.73 -10.87
N LYS A 83 12.18 0.84 -11.60
CA LYS A 83 11.81 2.02 -12.39
C LYS A 83 11.08 3.08 -11.56
N GLU A 84 11.14 4.32 -12.04
CA GLU A 84 10.32 5.42 -11.54
C GLU A 84 9.01 5.53 -12.33
N PHE A 85 7.94 5.92 -11.63
CA PHE A 85 6.61 6.02 -12.23
C PHE A 85 5.99 7.38 -11.99
N LYS A 86 5.37 7.92 -13.03
CA LYS A 86 4.42 9.02 -12.90
C LYS A 86 3.06 8.45 -12.50
N ALA A 87 2.53 8.93 -11.38
CA ALA A 87 1.16 8.64 -10.96
C ALA A 87 0.20 9.72 -11.45
N VAL A 88 -0.82 9.33 -12.22
CA VAL A 88 -1.96 10.18 -12.58
C VAL A 88 -3.13 9.83 -11.67
N ILE A 89 -3.64 10.82 -10.93
CA ILE A 89 -4.77 10.61 -10.01
C ILE A 89 -6.07 10.69 -10.81
N GLU A 90 -6.78 9.56 -10.88
CA GLU A 90 -8.09 9.44 -11.52
C GLU A 90 -9.22 9.79 -10.54
N GLU A 91 -9.08 9.37 -9.28
CA GLU A 91 -10.08 9.59 -8.23
C GLU A 91 -9.41 9.75 -6.86
N ARG A 92 -10.06 10.51 -5.96
CA ARG A 92 -9.66 10.65 -4.56
C ARG A 92 -10.75 10.07 -3.67
N ASP A 93 -10.52 8.90 -3.11
CA ASP A 93 -11.45 8.26 -2.20
C ASP A 93 -11.16 8.69 -0.75
N THR A 94 -12.00 9.57 -0.21
CA THR A 94 -11.96 9.99 1.20
C THR A 94 -12.81 9.10 2.11
N SER A 95 -13.53 8.13 1.55
CA SER A 95 -14.39 7.18 2.27
C SER A 95 -13.61 6.00 2.85
N GLY A 96 -12.34 5.81 2.45
CA GLY A 96 -11.38 4.80 2.94
C GLY A 96 -10.98 4.94 4.42
N GLY A 97 -11.91 5.36 5.27
CA GLY A 97 -11.77 5.49 6.70
C GLY A 97 -11.30 4.19 7.35
N LYS A 98 -10.13 4.29 7.99
CA LYS A 98 -9.68 3.45 9.11
C LYS A 98 -9.79 1.93 8.85
N VAL A 99 -9.14 1.43 7.80
CA VAL A 99 -8.77 0.01 7.84
C VAL A 99 -7.53 -0.09 8.72
N LYS A 100 -7.62 -0.83 9.84
CA LYS A 100 -6.46 -1.10 10.70
C LYS A 100 -5.31 -1.61 9.83
N GLY A 101 -4.16 -0.96 9.94
CA GLY A 101 -2.94 -1.37 9.26
C GLY A 101 -2.72 -0.81 7.84
N GLN A 102 -3.73 -0.28 7.14
CA GLN A 102 -3.59 0.03 5.70
C GLN A 102 -3.29 1.51 5.40
N GLY A 103 -2.65 2.23 6.33
CA GLY A 103 -2.51 3.68 6.24
C GLY A 103 -3.81 4.43 6.56
N THR A 104 -3.68 5.69 6.95
CA THR A 104 -4.81 6.56 7.31
C THR A 104 -4.87 7.75 6.36
N GLY A 105 -6.01 7.99 5.72
CA GLY A 105 -6.20 9.19 4.89
C GLY A 105 -6.99 8.93 3.61
N THR A 106 -6.78 9.79 2.62
CA THR A 106 -7.32 9.65 1.27
C THR A 106 -6.62 8.51 0.55
N GLU A 107 -7.40 7.57 -0.01
CA GLU A 107 -6.91 6.58 -0.97
C GLU A 107 -6.95 7.20 -2.37
N PHE A 108 -5.81 7.25 -3.05
CA PHE A 108 -5.76 7.71 -4.44
C PHE A 108 -5.97 6.56 -5.42
N VAL A 109 -6.86 6.75 -6.39
CA VAL A 109 -7.02 5.81 -7.49
C VAL A 109 -6.16 6.31 -8.63
N VAL A 110 -5.17 5.52 -9.06
CA VAL A 110 -4.10 6.02 -9.92
C VAL A 110 -3.87 5.17 -11.17
N THR A 111 -3.50 5.85 -12.24
CA THR A 111 -2.81 5.25 -13.39
C THR A 111 -1.31 5.46 -13.20
N LEU A 112 -0.53 4.37 -13.18
CA LEU A 112 0.93 4.45 -13.11
C LEU A 112 1.52 4.30 -14.51
N ILE A 113 2.40 5.21 -14.85
CA ILE A 113 3.05 5.30 -16.15
C ILE A 113 4.55 5.32 -15.91
N ASP A 114 5.25 4.36 -16.51
CA ASP A 114 6.71 4.34 -16.56
C ASP A 114 7.23 5.64 -17.19
N VAL A 115 8.18 6.30 -16.51
CA VAL A 115 8.73 7.58 -16.97
C VAL A 115 9.55 7.42 -18.26
N ASP A 116 10.18 6.27 -18.47
CA ASP A 116 11.08 6.05 -19.61
C ASP A 116 10.34 5.51 -20.84
N ASP A 117 9.43 4.55 -20.64
CA ASP A 117 8.81 3.79 -21.74
C ASP A 117 7.35 4.22 -22.04
N GLU A 118 6.78 5.15 -21.26
CA GLU A 118 5.36 5.55 -21.27
C GLU A 118 4.36 4.36 -21.16
N ILE A 119 4.84 3.21 -20.70
CA ILE A 119 4.02 2.00 -20.52
C ILE A 119 3.21 2.16 -19.23
N SER A 120 1.90 1.94 -19.34
CA SER A 120 1.03 1.90 -18.18
C SER A 120 1.10 0.54 -17.50
N VAL A 121 1.43 0.53 -16.20
CA VAL A 121 1.33 -0.66 -15.34
C VAL A 121 -0.11 -1.19 -15.36
N ASN A 122 -1.09 -0.28 -15.38
CA ASN A 122 -2.49 -0.66 -15.43
C ASN A 122 -2.80 -1.47 -16.71
N ALA A 123 -2.33 -1.00 -17.86
CA ALA A 123 -2.51 -1.74 -19.12
C ALA A 123 -1.76 -3.08 -19.11
N ALA A 124 -0.53 -3.12 -18.59
CA ALA A 124 0.27 -4.35 -18.51
C ALA A 124 -0.41 -5.43 -17.64
N MET A 125 -1.05 -5.02 -16.55
CA MET A 125 -1.83 -5.89 -15.66
C MET A 125 -3.09 -6.46 -16.33
N LEU A 126 -3.72 -5.71 -17.25
CA LEU A 126 -4.89 -6.19 -18.00
C LEU A 126 -4.52 -7.14 -19.13
N GLN A 127 -3.40 -6.89 -19.80
CA GLN A 127 -2.91 -7.73 -20.91
C GLN A 127 -2.41 -9.09 -20.42
N HIS A 128 -1.90 -9.15 -19.20
CA HIS A 128 -1.54 -10.40 -18.55
C HIS A 128 -2.83 -11.09 -18.07
N GLU A 129 -3.52 -11.78 -18.99
CA GLU A 129 -4.85 -12.37 -18.82
C GLU A 129 -4.99 -13.23 -17.54
N TRP A 130 -5.34 -12.64 -16.41
CA TRP A 130 -6.03 -13.38 -15.35
C TRP A 130 -7.50 -13.31 -15.69
N LYS A 131 -8.10 -14.46 -15.98
CA LYS A 131 -9.46 -14.62 -16.53
C LYS A 131 -10.60 -14.00 -15.68
N ASN A 132 -10.28 -13.27 -14.62
CA ASN A 132 -11.20 -12.60 -13.69
C ASN A 132 -10.94 -11.09 -13.47
N VAL A 133 -10.00 -10.44 -14.16
CA VAL A 133 -9.88 -8.97 -14.10
C VAL A 133 -11.08 -8.35 -14.80
N ARG A 134 -12.12 -8.04 -14.03
CA ARG A 134 -13.35 -7.40 -14.51
C ARG A 134 -13.25 -5.90 -14.38
N ASN A 135 -13.71 -5.17 -15.40
CA ASN A 135 -14.01 -3.75 -15.29
C ASN A 135 -15.17 -3.61 -14.27
N GLY A 136 -14.90 -3.14 -13.05
CA GLY A 136 -15.88 -3.17 -11.97
C GLY A 136 -15.49 -2.33 -10.75
N SER A 137 -16.49 -1.68 -10.15
CA SER A 137 -16.35 -0.60 -9.18
C SER A 137 -16.15 -1.04 -7.72
N THR A 138 -15.73 -2.26 -7.40
CA THR A 138 -15.57 -2.59 -5.97
C THR A 138 -14.57 -3.69 -5.63
N LYS A 139 -13.65 -3.24 -4.76
CA LYS A 139 -12.59 -3.90 -3.99
C LYS A 139 -11.45 -4.47 -4.82
N THR A 140 -10.31 -3.78 -4.72
CA THR A 140 -9.04 -4.18 -5.32
C THR A 140 -7.89 -3.94 -4.36
N ASN A 141 -6.88 -4.82 -4.43
CA ASN A 141 -5.62 -4.73 -3.70
C ASN A 141 -5.09 -3.29 -3.69
N LYS A 142 -4.98 -2.75 -2.48
CA LYS A 142 -4.41 -1.44 -2.23
C LYS A 142 -2.91 -1.53 -2.49
N LEU A 143 -2.41 -0.66 -3.35
CA LEU A 143 -0.99 -0.51 -3.60
C LEU A 143 -0.55 0.74 -2.83
N LEU A 144 0.38 0.60 -1.91
CA LEU A 144 0.91 1.77 -1.21
C LEU A 144 2.07 2.28 -2.07
N LEU A 145 1.87 3.41 -2.77
CA LEU A 145 2.94 4.01 -3.54
C LEU A 145 3.76 4.94 -2.64
N MET A 146 5.07 4.80 -2.72
CA MET A 146 5.97 5.89 -2.37
C MET A 146 5.92 6.93 -3.50
N LEU A 147 5.68 8.19 -3.14
CA LEU A 147 5.96 9.34 -3.99
C LEU A 147 7.16 10.09 -3.42
#